data_AF-A0A5N4A007-F1
#
_entry.id   AF-A0A5N4A007-F1
#
_cell.length_a   1.000
_cell.length_b   1.000
_cell.length_c   1.000
_cell.angle_alpha   90.00
_cell.angle_beta   90.00
_cell.angle_gamma   90.00
#
_symmetry.space_group_name_H-M   'P 1'
#
loop_
_entity.id
_entity.type
_entity.pdbx_description
1 polymer ?
#
loop_
_entity_poly.entity_id
_entity_poly.type
_entity_poly.pdbx_seq_one_letter_code
_entity_poly.pdbx_strand_id
1 'polypeptide(L)'
;MDLDKNLLLSAAVIAISAASTTVLKLQSKEKKKRNRRIWVRSWVGRRDSKGIMNLVTNELLTEDPLAFKNYLRMSNTSLLKLLGKVENLISKQDTVMRQAIPAISIN
;
A
#
# COMPACT_ATOMS: atom_id res chain seq x y z
N MET A 1 -50.30 33.77 27.36
CA MET A 1 -49.40 32.71 27.88
C MET A 1 -49.11 31.63 26.85
N ASP A 2 -49.91 31.49 25.77
CA ASP A 2 -49.68 30.49 24.72
C ASP A 2 -48.70 30.93 23.62
N LEU A 3 -48.59 32.25 23.37
CA LEU A 3 -47.69 32.80 22.37
C LEU A 3 -46.20 32.55 22.71
N ASP A 4 -45.83 32.71 23.98
CA ASP A 4 -44.46 32.46 24.46
C ASP A 4 -44.09 30.97 24.40
N LYS A 5 -45.06 30.08 24.68
CA LYS A 5 -44.87 28.63 24.59
C LYS A 5 -44.68 28.17 23.14
N ASN A 6 -45.42 28.74 22.20
CA ASN A 6 -45.26 28.47 20.77
C ASN A 6 -43.92 28.99 20.23
N LEU A 7 -43.47 30.16 20.72
CA LEU A 7 -42.16 30.70 20.41
C LEU A 7 -41.03 29.77 20.89
N LEU A 8 -41.11 29.31 22.14
CA LEU A 8 -40.15 28.34 22.72
C LEU A 8 -40.19 26.99 21.99
N LEU A 9 -41.38 26.51 21.63
CA LEU A 9 -41.56 25.26 20.88
C LEU A 9 -40.94 25.36 19.48
N SER A 10 -41.16 26.48 18.77
CA SER A 10 -40.59 26.71 17.44
C SER A 10 -39.05 26.81 17.49
N ALA A 11 -38.50 27.48 18.50
CA ALA A 11 -37.06 27.58 18.70
C ALA A 11 -36.41 26.21 18.99
N ALA A 12 -37.06 25.37 19.80
CA ALA A 12 -36.60 24.01 20.07
C ALA A 12 -36.61 23.15 18.79
N VAL A 13 -37.66 23.23 17.97
CA VAL A 13 -37.73 22.51 16.69
C VAL A 13 -36.64 22.95 15.71
N ILE A 14 -36.39 24.27 15.63
CA ILE A 14 -35.31 24.81 14.79
C ILE A 14 -33.94 24.31 15.26
N ALA A 15 -33.67 24.33 16.58
CA ALA A 15 -32.41 23.83 17.13
C ALA A 15 -32.19 22.33 16.85
N ILE A 16 -33.24 21.51 17.00
CA ILE A 16 -33.19 20.07 16.71
C ILE A 16 -32.94 19.83 15.21
N SER A 17 -33.61 20.56 14.32
CA SER A 17 -33.41 20.44 12.87
C SER A 17 -31.99 20.86 12.45
N ALA A 18 -31.44 21.92 13.04
CA ALA A 18 -30.08 22.39 12.78
C ALA A 18 -29.04 21.35 13.24
N ALA A 19 -29.21 20.77 14.44
CA ALA A 19 -28.35 19.70 14.93
C ALA A 19 -28.46 18.41 14.09
N SER A 20 -29.66 18.05 13.64
CA SER A 20 -29.85 16.86 12.80
C SER A 20 -29.19 17.03 11.43
N THR A 21 -29.30 18.20 10.79
CA THR A 21 -28.67 18.46 9.49
C THR A 21 -27.14 18.53 9.55
N THR A 22 -26.55 19.00 10.64
CA THR A 22 -25.08 19.01 10.81
C THR A 22 -24.53 17.59 10.96
N VAL A 23 -25.19 16.74 11.75
CA VAL A 23 -24.82 15.32 11.91
C VAL A 23 -24.93 14.56 10.58
N LEU A 24 -26.00 14.77 9.82
CA LEU A 24 -26.17 14.14 8.50
C LEU A 24 -25.10 14.58 7.49
N LYS A 25 -24.72 15.86 7.47
CA LYS A 25 -23.64 16.39 6.62
C LYS A 25 -22.26 15.84 6.99
N LEU A 26 -22.00 15.62 8.29
CA LEU A 26 -20.77 14.96 8.75
C LEU A 26 -20.73 13.49 8.30
N GLN A 27 -21.84 12.77 8.46
CA GLN A 27 -21.95 11.38 7.98
C GLN A 27 -21.85 11.27 6.45
N SER A 28 -22.31 12.28 5.69
CA SER A 28 -22.20 12.26 4.23
C SER A 28 -20.78 12.53 3.72
N LYS A 29 -19.97 13.30 4.46
CA LYS A 29 -18.55 13.53 4.10
C LYS A 29 -17.70 12.27 4.23
N GLU A 30 -18.05 11.36 5.13
CA GLU A 30 -17.41 10.05 5.24
C GLU A 30 -17.85 9.08 4.14
N LYS A 31 -19.09 9.23 3.66
CA LYS A 31 -19.67 8.37 2.62
C LYS A 31 -19.26 8.84 1.23
N LYS A 32 -18.35 8.05 0.66
CA LYS A 32 -17.84 8.01 -0.74
C LYS A 32 -16.43 8.53 -0.91
N LYS A 33 -15.48 8.04 -0.10
CA LYS A 33 -14.12 7.86 -0.62
C LYS A 33 -14.24 6.94 -1.85
N ARG A 34 -14.10 7.51 -3.04
CA ARG A 34 -14.05 6.77 -4.31
C ARG A 34 -13.09 5.61 -4.14
N ASN A 35 -13.51 4.40 -4.49
CA ASN A 35 -12.66 3.22 -4.43
C ASN A 35 -11.54 3.41 -5.48
N ARG A 36 -10.39 3.91 -5.02
CA ARG A 36 -9.24 4.16 -5.90
C ARG A 36 -8.64 2.82 -6.29
N ARG A 37 -8.18 2.72 -7.53
CA ARG A 37 -7.44 1.55 -8.00
C ARG A 37 -6.22 1.36 -7.09
N ILE A 38 -6.12 0.17 -6.48
CA ILE A 38 -4.95 -0.21 -5.68
C ILE A 38 -3.80 -0.51 -6.65
N TRP A 39 -2.72 0.28 -6.56
CA TRP A 39 -1.54 0.14 -7.42
C TRP A 39 -0.64 -1.04 -7.00
N VAL A 40 -0.49 -1.25 -5.69
CA VAL A 40 0.29 -2.35 -5.11
C VAL A 40 -0.53 -2.95 -3.98
N ARG A 41 -0.71 -4.27 -4.00
CA ARG A 41 -1.37 -4.98 -2.89
C ARG A 41 -0.45 -4.96 -1.67
N SER A 42 -1.00 -4.81 -0.47
CA SER A 42 -0.19 -4.70 0.76
C SER A 42 0.74 -5.88 0.98
N TRP A 43 0.39 -7.08 0.51
CA TRP A 43 1.27 -8.25 0.60
C TRP A 43 2.43 -8.23 -0.39
N VAL A 44 2.24 -7.67 -1.59
CA VAL A 44 3.30 -7.46 -2.59
C VAL A 44 4.29 -6.41 -2.09
N GLY A 45 3.79 -5.37 -1.41
CA GLY A 45 4.63 -4.32 -0.82
C GLY A 45 5.59 -4.82 0.27
N ARG A 46 5.40 -6.04 0.80
CA ARG A 46 6.31 -6.65 1.78
C ARG A 46 7.38 -7.53 1.16
N ARG A 47 7.56 -7.49 -0.16
CA ARG A 47 8.53 -8.33 -0.90
C ARG A 47 9.98 -8.22 -0.40
N ASP A 48 10.37 -7.09 0.18
CA ASP A 48 11.73 -6.89 0.69
C ASP A 48 11.98 -7.64 2.02
N SER A 49 10.92 -8.10 2.71
CA SER A 49 11.05 -8.94 3.92
C SER A 49 10.44 -10.33 3.77
N LYS A 50 9.39 -10.47 2.97
CA LYS A 50 8.60 -11.70 2.79
C LYS A 50 8.60 -12.21 1.35
N GLY A 51 9.41 -11.63 0.47
CA GLY A 51 9.52 -12.08 -0.91
C GLY A 51 10.42 -13.29 -1.02
N ILE A 52 10.09 -14.20 -1.93
CA ILE A 52 10.88 -15.42 -2.16
C ILE A 52 12.32 -15.10 -2.54
N MET A 53 12.53 -14.05 -3.35
CA MET A 53 13.86 -13.65 -3.77
C MET A 53 14.70 -13.10 -2.63
N ASN A 54 14.09 -12.44 -1.63
CA ASN A 54 14.79 -11.97 -0.44
C ASN A 54 15.39 -13.15 0.35
N LEU A 55 14.60 -14.21 0.54
CA LEU A 55 15.07 -15.45 1.16
C LEU A 55 16.14 -16.15 0.31
N VAL A 56 15.94 -16.20 -1.02
CA VAL A 56 16.92 -16.84 -1.92
C VAL A 56 18.28 -16.13 -1.88
N THR A 57 18.30 -14.79 -1.93
CA THR A 57 19.55 -14.02 -1.99
C THR A 57 20.22 -13.83 -0.64
N ASN A 58 19.46 -13.67 0.45
CA ASN A 58 20.02 -13.32 1.75
C ASN A 58 20.20 -14.52 2.68
N GLU A 59 19.46 -15.60 2.47
CA GLU A 59 19.53 -16.82 3.31
C GLU A 59 20.14 -17.98 2.51
N LEU A 60 19.49 -18.43 1.43
CA LEU A 60 19.96 -19.62 0.69
C LEU A 60 21.35 -19.43 0.09
N LEU A 61 21.66 -18.25 -0.44
CA LEU A 61 22.98 -18.03 -1.06
C LEU A 61 24.13 -18.27 -0.08
N THR A 62 23.95 -17.96 1.21
CA THR A 62 24.97 -18.09 2.25
C THR A 62 24.86 -19.40 3.03
N GLU A 63 23.64 -19.82 3.38
CA GLU A 63 23.39 -20.98 4.24
C GLU A 63 23.34 -22.30 3.47
N ASP A 64 22.81 -22.31 2.24
CA ASP A 64 22.74 -23.50 1.39
C ASP A 64 22.92 -23.15 -0.11
N PRO A 65 24.19 -23.00 -0.56
CA PRO A 65 24.50 -22.70 -1.95
C PRO A 65 24.00 -23.75 -2.95
N LEU A 66 23.77 -25.00 -2.51
CA LEU A 66 23.23 -26.05 -3.36
C LEU A 66 21.73 -25.86 -3.58
N ALA A 67 20.97 -25.56 -2.52
CA ALA A 67 19.56 -25.17 -2.63
C ALA A 67 19.39 -23.89 -3.46
N PHE A 68 20.27 -22.88 -3.28
CA PHE A 68 20.29 -21.69 -4.13
C PHE A 68 20.42 -22.05 -5.61
N LYS A 69 21.44 -22.87 -5.95
CA LYS A 69 21.69 -23.31 -7.33
C LYS A 69 20.53 -24.15 -7.88
N ASN A 70 19.90 -24.98 -7.05
CA ASN A 70 18.75 -25.78 -7.45
C ASN A 70 17.50 -24.92 -7.67
N TYR A 71 17.30 -23.88 -6.86
CA TYR A 71 16.19 -22.95 -6.99
C TYR A 71 16.31 -22.11 -8.27
N LEU A 72 17.46 -21.46 -8.48
CA LEU A 72 17.68 -20.60 -9.66
C LEU A 72 18.09 -21.37 -10.92
N ARG A 73 18.44 -22.64 -10.80
CA ARG A 73 19.04 -23.47 -11.86
C ARG A 73 20.31 -22.87 -12.47
N MET A 74 21.01 -22.02 -11.70
CA MET A 74 22.26 -21.38 -12.09
C MET A 74 23.13 -21.08 -10.87
N SER A 75 24.44 -20.98 -11.07
CA SER A 75 25.36 -20.51 -10.03
C SER A 75 25.19 -19.01 -9.81
N ASN A 76 25.56 -18.54 -8.62
CA ASN A 76 25.59 -17.10 -8.33
C ASN A 76 26.50 -16.33 -9.32
N THR A 77 27.62 -16.93 -9.72
CA THR A 77 28.52 -16.36 -10.73
C THR A 77 27.84 -16.17 -12.09
N SER A 78 27.03 -17.14 -12.53
CA SER A 78 26.30 -17.06 -13.78
C SER A 78 25.18 -16.02 -13.71
N LEU A 79 24.49 -15.96 -12.58
CA LEU A 79 23.47 -14.94 -12.30
C LEU A 79 24.06 -13.54 -12.41
N LEU A 80 25.15 -13.24 -11.68
CA LEU A 80 25.80 -11.93 -11.69
C LEU A 80 26.30 -11.55 -13.10
N LYS A 81 26.82 -12.51 -13.87
CA LYS A 81 27.26 -12.28 -15.25
C LYS A 81 26.10 -11.93 -16.18
N LEU A 82 24.96 -12.61 -16.06
CA LEU A 82 23.77 -12.30 -16.84
C LEU A 82 23.18 -10.95 -16.43
N LEU A 83 23.09 -10.72 -15.12
CA LEU A 83 22.60 -9.48 -14.57
C LEU A 83 23.40 -8.29 -15.08
N GLY A 84 24.73 -8.32 -15.01
CA GLY A 84 25.56 -7.21 -15.49
C GLY A 84 25.35 -6.86 -16.97
N LYS A 85 24.78 -7.76 -17.78
CA LYS A 85 24.40 -7.48 -19.18
C LYS A 85 23.04 -6.81 -19.32
N VAL A 86 22.11 -7.09 -18.42
CA VAL A 86 20.70 -6.65 -18.51
C VAL A 86 20.33 -5.60 -17.46
N GLU A 87 21.18 -5.36 -16.47
CA GLU A 87 20.93 -4.47 -15.32
C GLU A 87 20.42 -3.10 -15.77
N ASN A 88 21.15 -2.44 -16.67
CA ASN A 88 20.76 -1.14 -17.22
C ASN A 88 19.42 -1.16 -18.00
N LEU A 89 19.01 -2.32 -18.50
CA LEU A 89 17.76 -2.49 -19.25
C LEU A 89 16.56 -2.77 -18.33
N ILE A 90 16.80 -3.35 -17.15
CA ILE A 90 15.74 -3.76 -16.22
C ILE A 90 15.62 -2.87 -14.98
N SER A 91 16.65 -2.06 -14.68
CA SER A 91 16.64 -1.07 -13.61
C SER A 91 15.61 0.02 -13.89
N LYS A 92 14.70 0.23 -12.92
CA LYS A 92 13.65 1.24 -12.99
C LYS A 92 13.85 2.28 -11.91
N GLN A 93 13.33 3.48 -12.15
CA GLN A 93 13.36 4.56 -11.18
C GLN A 93 12.17 4.49 -10.22
N ASP A 94 12.42 4.93 -8.99
CA ASP A 94 11.36 5.13 -8.02
C ASP A 94 10.40 6.23 -8.49
N THR A 95 9.17 6.13 -8.03
CA THR A 95 8.14 7.13 -8.27
C THR A 95 7.55 7.55 -6.93
N VAL A 96 6.90 8.71 -6.90
CA VAL A 96 6.16 9.19 -5.72
C VAL A 96 5.15 8.14 -5.19
N MET A 97 4.62 7.29 -6.07
CA MET A 97 3.58 6.33 -5.73
C MET A 97 4.09 4.91 -5.42
N ARG A 98 5.29 4.52 -5.90
CA ARG A 98 5.87 3.21 -5.64
C ARG A 98 7.39 3.22 -5.78
N GLN A 99 8.02 2.40 -4.96
CA GLN A 99 9.42 2.01 -5.13
C GLN A 99 9.54 1.03 -6.31
N ALA A 100 10.64 1.13 -7.05
CA ALA A 100 11.00 0.25 -8.14
C ALA A 100 11.33 -1.17 -7.61
N ILE A 101 11.33 -2.12 -8.55
CA ILE A 101 11.94 -3.41 -8.31
C ILE A 101 13.41 -3.22 -8.69
N PRO A 102 14.37 -3.31 -7.75
CA PRO A 102 15.76 -3.19 -8.11
C PRO A 102 16.16 -4.38 -8.98
N ALA A 103 17.11 -4.16 -9.90
CA ALA A 103 17.61 -5.21 -10.78
C ALA A 103 18.25 -6.35 -9.99
N ILE A 104 18.79 -6.05 -8.80
CA ILE A 104 19.22 -7.04 -7.82
C ILE A 104 18.79 -6.64 -6.41
N SER A 105 18.32 -7.62 -5.65
CA SER A 105 18.08 -7.49 -4.21
C SER A 105 19.30 -8.03 -3.48
N ILE A 106 20.44 -7.32 -3.56
CA ILE A 106 21.53 -7.53 -2.59
C ILE A 106 21.43 -6.35 -1.64
N ASN A 107 21.14 -6.64 -0.37
CA ASN A 107 21.23 -5.69 0.73
C ASN A 107 22.55 -5.93 1.45
#